data_AF-A0A557SE89-F1
#
_entry.id   AF-A0A557SE89-F1
#
_cell.length_a   1.000
_cell.length_b   1.000
_cell.length_c   1.000
_cell.angle_alpha   90.00
_cell.angle_beta   90.00
_cell.angle_gamma   90.00
#
_symmetry.space_group_name_H-M   'P 1'
#
loop_
_entity.id
_entity.type
_entity.pdbx_description
1 polymer ?
#
loop_
_entity_poly.entity_id
_entity_poly.type
_entity_poly.pdbx_seq_one_letter_code
_entity_poly.pdbx_strand_id
1 'polypeptide(L)'
;MNYDYTAEDRLEQPHKYMYARFGGKAFLTAYMADRRARCDALPGSAPGGDDAARVTGALQDPALSNLGIRIAPDAAGQDKPSADLRPLDSFSVDATIETSELLEALFDAQFAQRDEAARAFWLRRLTQRFEVSKKLYQRYPPGFRKGDGPNDDIRLYALFSLTLALAWHVQPQLQHLSTLLKLNDLLLSLPPERLTNAFPADGVRLSVATELNAITRLANEQGIRLGHD
;
A
#
# COMPACT_ATOMS: atom_id res chain seq x y z
N MET A 1 -17.64 8.20 17.86
CA MET A 1 -16.75 7.03 18.05
C MET A 1 -15.39 7.44 17.53
N ASN A 2 -14.31 7.11 18.25
CA ASN A 2 -12.95 7.36 17.77
C ASN A 2 -12.45 6.15 16.98
N TYR A 3 -11.57 6.39 16.01
CA TYR A 3 -10.93 5.34 15.24
C TYR A 3 -9.50 5.12 15.74
N ASP A 4 -9.31 4.11 16.60
CA ASP A 4 -8.07 3.95 17.38
C ASP A 4 -6.93 3.25 16.62
N TYR A 5 -7.20 2.80 15.38
CA TYR A 5 -6.28 1.92 14.64
C TYR A 5 -5.05 2.67 14.12
N THR A 6 -5.11 3.99 14.08
CA THR A 6 -4.05 4.92 13.65
C THR A 6 -3.57 5.83 14.80
N ALA A 7 -3.99 5.59 16.04
CA ALA A 7 -3.73 6.47 17.19
C ALA A 7 -2.27 6.43 17.72
N GLU A 8 -1.54 5.35 17.44
CA GLU A 8 -0.17 5.12 17.91
C GLU A 8 0.67 4.65 16.73
N ASP A 9 1.99 4.90 16.75
CA ASP A 9 2.91 4.42 15.71
C ASP A 9 2.83 2.89 15.59
N ARG A 10 2.14 2.41 14.55
CA ARG A 10 1.90 0.98 14.31
C ARG A 10 3.08 0.30 13.64
N LEU A 11 4.07 1.05 13.16
CA LEU A 11 5.33 0.47 12.73
C LEU A 11 6.11 0.01 13.96
N GLU A 12 6.15 0.80 15.04
CA GLU A 12 6.80 0.41 16.30
C GLU A 12 5.92 -0.50 17.16
N GLN A 13 4.61 -0.26 17.17
CA GLN A 13 3.64 -0.97 18.00
C GLN A 13 2.57 -1.67 17.14
N PRO A 14 2.90 -2.81 16.50
CA PRO A 14 1.95 -3.56 15.71
C PRO A 14 0.71 -3.96 16.52
N HIS A 15 -0.44 -3.93 15.87
CA HIS A 15 -1.70 -4.38 16.45
C HIS A 15 -1.61 -5.83 16.93
N LYS A 16 -2.01 -6.07 18.19
CA LYS A 16 -1.99 -7.40 18.83
C LYS A 16 -3.33 -8.12 18.79
N TYR A 17 -4.43 -7.44 18.48
CA TYR A 17 -5.75 -8.07 18.48
C TYR A 17 -5.98 -8.89 17.20
N MET A 18 -6.71 -10.00 17.35
CA MET A 18 -7.00 -10.94 16.26
C MET A 18 -8.18 -10.47 15.38
N TYR A 19 -9.13 -9.74 15.98
CA TYR A 19 -10.34 -9.25 15.31
C TYR A 19 -10.69 -7.83 15.75
N ALA A 20 -11.08 -6.99 14.80
CA ALA A 20 -11.67 -5.69 15.09
C ALA A 20 -13.05 -5.87 15.75
N ARG A 21 -13.37 -5.03 16.74
CA ARG A 21 -14.71 -4.99 17.32
C ARG A 21 -15.72 -4.52 16.27
N PHE A 22 -16.86 -5.19 16.18
CA PHE A 22 -17.96 -4.71 15.33
C PHE A 22 -18.48 -3.36 15.85
N GLY A 23 -18.43 -2.33 15.01
CA GLY A 23 -18.91 -0.98 15.34
C GLY A 23 -19.91 -0.39 14.33
N GLY A 24 -20.36 -1.18 13.35
CA GLY A 24 -21.40 -0.80 12.39
C GLY A 24 -21.12 0.48 11.60
N LYS A 25 -22.18 1.19 11.22
CA LYS A 25 -22.09 2.44 10.43
C LYS A 25 -21.24 3.51 11.12
N ALA A 26 -21.38 3.65 12.44
CA ALA A 26 -20.63 4.65 13.21
C ALA A 26 -19.10 4.42 13.13
N PHE A 27 -18.66 3.15 13.14
CA PHE A 27 -17.27 2.80 12.92
C PHE A 27 -16.80 3.16 11.52
N LEU A 28 -17.57 2.80 10.49
CA LEU A 28 -17.22 3.13 9.10
C LEU A 28 -17.17 4.65 8.88
N THR A 29 -18.07 5.42 9.46
CA THR A 29 -18.03 6.89 9.41
C THR A 29 -16.79 7.45 10.10
N ALA A 30 -16.45 6.97 11.30
CA ALA A 30 -15.24 7.40 12.01
C ALA A 30 -13.97 7.04 11.24
N TYR A 31 -13.93 5.85 10.66
CA TYR A 31 -12.85 5.37 9.78
C TYR A 31 -12.68 6.28 8.54
N MET A 32 -13.76 6.59 7.81
CA MET A 32 -13.70 7.50 6.65
C MET A 32 -13.16 8.87 7.05
N ALA A 33 -13.63 9.42 8.18
CA ALA A 33 -13.19 10.72 8.68
C ALA A 33 -11.70 10.71 9.09
N ASP A 34 -11.23 9.66 9.76
CA ASP A 34 -9.82 9.50 10.14
C ASP A 34 -8.91 9.49 8.90
N ARG A 35 -9.25 8.70 7.89
CA ARG A 35 -8.47 8.63 6.64
C ARG A 35 -8.37 9.98 5.94
N ARG A 36 -9.48 10.70 5.82
CA ARG A 36 -9.51 12.04 5.21
C ARG A 36 -8.65 13.01 5.99
N ALA A 37 -8.84 13.11 7.30
CA ALA A 37 -8.08 14.02 8.16
C ALA A 37 -6.57 13.77 8.07
N ARG A 38 -6.15 12.51 8.01
CA ARG A 38 -4.73 12.14 7.89
C ARG A 38 -4.16 12.42 6.52
N CYS A 39 -4.93 12.17 5.46
CA CYS A 39 -4.55 12.61 4.11
C CYS A 39 -4.42 14.14 4.04
N ASP A 40 -5.36 14.89 4.61
CA ASP A 40 -5.35 16.35 4.61
C ASP A 40 -4.14 16.93 5.34
N ALA A 41 -3.61 16.21 6.34
CA ALA A 41 -2.40 16.59 7.06
C ALA A 41 -1.09 16.35 6.25
N LEU A 42 -1.12 15.59 5.15
CA LEU A 42 0.06 15.40 4.31
C LEU A 42 0.36 16.67 3.50
N PRO A 43 1.63 17.07 3.32
CA PRO A 43 1.98 18.19 2.45
C PRO A 43 1.59 17.94 0.98
N GLY A 44 1.45 19.03 0.22
CA GLY A 44 1.04 19.00 -1.19
C GLY A 44 -0.48 19.06 -1.39
N SER A 45 -0.90 19.21 -2.65
CA SER A 45 -2.31 19.17 -3.03
C SER A 45 -2.78 17.72 -3.18
N ALA A 46 -3.94 17.38 -2.62
CA ALA A 46 -4.51 16.06 -2.84
C ALA A 46 -4.64 15.74 -4.35
N PRO A 47 -4.18 14.56 -4.83
CA PRO A 47 -4.61 14.10 -6.14
C PRO A 47 -6.14 14.02 -6.09
N GLY A 48 -6.77 14.88 -6.89
CA GLY A 48 -8.11 15.42 -6.69
C GLY A 48 -9.19 14.50 -6.11
N GLY A 49 -9.48 14.63 -4.82
CA GLY A 49 -10.72 14.20 -4.17
C GLY A 49 -11.04 12.69 -4.20
N ASP A 50 -11.96 12.27 -3.32
CA ASP A 50 -12.38 10.86 -3.16
C ASP A 50 -13.15 10.29 -4.37
N ASP A 51 -13.25 10.99 -5.50
CA ASP A 51 -14.04 10.58 -6.65
C ASP A 51 -13.41 9.36 -7.35
N ALA A 52 -14.16 8.26 -7.41
CA ALA A 52 -13.76 7.00 -8.04
C ALA A 52 -13.24 7.17 -9.47
N ALA A 53 -13.82 8.10 -10.25
CA ALA A 53 -13.38 8.36 -11.62
C ALA A 53 -11.98 8.98 -11.67
N ARG A 54 -11.67 9.88 -10.72
CA ARG A 54 -10.36 10.53 -10.61
C ARG A 54 -9.30 9.58 -10.08
N VAL A 55 -9.64 8.76 -9.09
CA VAL A 55 -8.75 7.70 -8.60
C VAL A 55 -8.41 6.73 -9.73
N THR A 56 -9.41 6.31 -10.50
CA THR A 56 -9.20 5.45 -11.67
C THR A 56 -8.28 6.11 -12.69
N GLY A 57 -8.54 7.38 -13.05
CA GLY A 57 -7.68 8.13 -13.98
C GLY A 57 -6.24 8.25 -13.49
N ALA A 58 -6.03 8.51 -12.19
CA ALA A 58 -4.71 8.60 -11.60
C ALA A 58 -3.97 7.26 -11.57
N LEU A 59 -4.67 6.15 -11.29
CA LEU A 59 -4.09 4.79 -11.33
C LEU A 59 -3.73 4.34 -12.74
N GLN A 60 -4.39 4.88 -13.75
CA GLN A 60 -4.13 4.60 -15.17
C GLN A 60 -3.10 5.56 -15.79
N ASP A 61 -2.73 6.63 -15.09
CA ASP A 61 -1.77 7.62 -15.59
C ASP A 61 -0.39 6.95 -15.78
N PRO A 62 0.16 6.93 -17.01
CA PRO A 62 1.52 6.42 -17.24
C PRO A 62 2.56 7.14 -16.40
N ALA A 63 2.34 8.40 -15.99
CA ALA A 63 3.24 9.12 -15.10
C ALA A 63 3.32 8.49 -13.70
N LEU A 64 2.31 7.71 -13.28
CA LEU A 64 2.35 6.99 -12.01
C LEU A 64 3.44 5.91 -12.01
N SER A 65 3.77 5.32 -13.16
CA SER A 65 4.93 4.42 -13.28
C SER A 65 6.22 5.13 -12.84
N ASN A 66 6.39 6.40 -13.23
CA ASN A 66 7.52 7.22 -12.81
C ASN A 66 7.48 7.55 -11.32
N LEU A 67 6.30 7.57 -10.68
CA LEU A 67 6.21 7.73 -9.24
C LEU A 67 6.88 6.54 -8.54
N GLY A 68 6.59 5.29 -8.91
CA GLY A 68 7.27 4.13 -8.29
C GLY A 68 8.77 4.05 -8.60
N ILE A 69 9.18 4.47 -9.81
CA ILE A 69 10.56 4.39 -10.31
C ILE A 69 11.47 5.49 -9.71
N ARG A 70 10.99 6.72 -9.53
CA ARG A 70 11.76 7.84 -8.96
C ARG A 70 11.93 7.78 -7.43
N ILE A 71 11.48 6.71 -6.77
CA ILE A 71 11.56 6.60 -5.31
C ILE A 71 12.76 5.73 -4.90
N ALA A 72 13.52 5.15 -5.84
CA ALA A 72 14.77 4.46 -5.54
C ALA A 72 15.95 5.44 -5.64
N PRO A 73 16.42 6.06 -4.54
CA PRO A 73 17.80 6.50 -4.52
C PRO A 73 18.67 5.25 -4.59
N ASP A 74 19.64 5.25 -5.50
CA ASP A 74 20.79 4.36 -5.32
C ASP A 74 21.51 4.70 -3.99
N ALA A 75 22.50 3.90 -3.59
CA ALA A 75 23.31 4.18 -2.39
C ALA A 75 24.02 5.56 -2.42
N ALA A 76 23.98 6.28 -3.55
CA ALA A 76 24.54 7.61 -3.79
C ALA A 76 23.47 8.71 -3.94
N GLY A 77 22.18 8.42 -3.79
CA GLY A 77 21.10 9.40 -3.87
C GLY A 77 20.66 9.80 -5.28
N GLN A 78 20.95 9.00 -6.31
CA GLN A 78 20.55 9.26 -7.70
C GLN A 78 19.34 8.41 -8.11
N ASP A 79 18.41 9.02 -8.87
CA ASP A 79 17.24 8.37 -9.45
C ASP A 79 17.67 7.28 -10.45
N LYS A 80 17.27 6.02 -10.20
CA LYS A 80 17.51 4.93 -11.15
C LYS A 80 16.42 4.92 -12.24
N PRO A 81 16.76 5.00 -13.53
CA PRO A 81 15.77 4.98 -14.60
C PRO A 81 15.05 3.62 -14.72
N SER A 82 13.78 3.66 -15.14
CA SER A 82 12.87 2.52 -15.37
C SER A 82 13.49 1.36 -16.17
N ALA A 83 14.42 1.67 -17.08
CA ALA A 83 15.05 0.69 -17.96
C ALA A 83 15.95 -0.33 -17.23
N ASP A 84 16.35 -0.04 -15.99
CA ASP A 84 17.21 -0.93 -15.18
C ASP A 84 16.43 -1.73 -14.13
N LEU A 85 15.09 -1.71 -14.18
CA LEU A 85 14.28 -2.52 -13.28
C LEU A 85 14.43 -4.00 -13.61
N ARG A 86 14.63 -4.78 -12.56
CA ARG A 86 14.74 -6.23 -12.64
C ARG A 86 13.38 -6.83 -13.03
N PRO A 87 13.28 -7.59 -14.13
CA PRO A 87 12.03 -8.24 -14.53
C PRO A 87 11.51 -9.21 -13.46
N LEU A 88 10.18 -9.31 -13.32
CA LEU A 88 9.55 -10.09 -12.25
C LEU A 88 9.81 -11.60 -12.37
N ASP A 89 9.95 -12.11 -13.59
CA ASP A 89 10.28 -13.52 -13.88
C ASP A 89 11.72 -13.90 -13.51
N SER A 90 12.60 -12.92 -13.32
CA SER A 90 14.00 -13.16 -12.91
C SER A 90 14.15 -13.42 -11.41
N PHE A 91 13.11 -13.21 -10.60
CA PHE A 91 13.12 -13.55 -9.19
C PHE A 91 12.87 -15.04 -9.01
N SER A 92 13.65 -15.68 -8.14
CA SER A 92 13.49 -17.09 -7.79
C SER A 92 13.39 -17.27 -6.29
N VAL A 93 12.47 -18.12 -5.85
CA VAL A 93 12.35 -18.48 -4.43
C VAL A 93 13.60 -19.16 -3.89
N ASP A 94 14.46 -19.72 -4.73
CA ASP A 94 15.69 -20.39 -4.31
C ASP A 94 16.84 -19.41 -4.04
N ALA A 95 16.66 -18.13 -4.35
CA ALA A 95 17.59 -17.05 -4.07
C ALA A 95 17.14 -16.21 -2.88
N THR A 96 18.08 -15.43 -2.33
CA THR A 96 17.72 -14.30 -1.46
C THR A 96 17.05 -13.22 -2.29
N ILE A 97 15.97 -12.67 -1.78
CA ILE A 97 15.18 -11.62 -2.43
C ILE A 97 15.34 -10.32 -1.65
N GLU A 98 15.81 -9.27 -2.30
CA GLU A 98 15.73 -7.90 -1.78
C GLU A 98 14.30 -7.38 -1.98
N THR A 99 13.66 -6.94 -0.89
CA THR A 99 12.23 -6.60 -0.89
C THR A 99 11.93 -5.35 -1.70
N SER A 100 12.85 -4.37 -1.72
CA SER A 100 12.73 -3.18 -2.55
C SER A 100 12.68 -3.53 -4.03
N GLU A 101 13.62 -4.33 -4.52
CA GLU A 101 13.68 -4.77 -5.92
C GLU A 101 12.41 -5.52 -6.32
N LEU A 102 11.94 -6.44 -5.45
CA LEU A 102 10.71 -7.19 -5.72
C LEU A 102 9.48 -6.27 -5.79
N LEU A 103 9.39 -5.28 -4.89
CA LEU A 103 8.27 -4.34 -4.88
C LEU A 103 8.26 -3.41 -6.10
N GLU A 104 9.44 -2.93 -6.52
CA GLU A 104 9.59 -2.13 -7.74
C GLU A 104 9.18 -2.94 -8.98
N ALA A 105 9.62 -4.20 -9.08
CA ALA A 105 9.21 -5.10 -10.16
C ALA A 105 7.71 -5.42 -10.13
N LEU A 106 7.13 -5.63 -8.94
CA LEU A 106 5.69 -5.87 -8.77
C LEU A 106 4.85 -4.65 -9.12
N PHE A 107 5.34 -3.45 -8.82
CA PHE A 107 4.69 -2.19 -9.14
C PHE A 107 4.68 -1.96 -10.66
N ASP A 108 5.84 -2.10 -11.32
CA ASP A 108 5.98 -1.97 -12.78
C ASP A 108 5.10 -3.01 -13.51
N ALA A 109 5.07 -4.25 -13.02
CA ALA A 109 4.24 -5.33 -13.56
C ALA A 109 2.71 -5.10 -13.40
N GLN A 110 2.25 -4.06 -12.70
CA GLN A 110 0.84 -3.68 -12.73
C GLN A 110 0.46 -3.00 -14.05
N PHE A 111 1.40 -2.27 -14.66
CA PHE A 111 1.19 -1.56 -15.92
C PHE A 111 1.50 -2.44 -17.13
N ALA A 112 2.48 -3.33 -16.99
CA ALA A 112 2.80 -4.30 -18.02
C ALA A 112 1.77 -5.45 -17.96
N GLN A 113 0.95 -5.63 -19.01
CA GLN A 113 -0.02 -6.75 -19.11
C GLN A 113 0.63 -8.14 -19.29
N ARG A 114 1.91 -8.29 -18.91
CA ARG A 114 2.67 -9.55 -18.93
C ARG A 114 2.81 -10.11 -17.51
N ASP A 115 3.28 -11.35 -17.43
CA ASP A 115 3.72 -11.98 -16.18
C ASP A 115 2.64 -12.12 -15.09
N GLU A 116 1.36 -12.22 -15.47
CA GLU A 116 0.24 -12.32 -14.52
C GLU A 116 0.44 -13.43 -13.47
N ALA A 117 0.92 -14.60 -13.89
CA ALA A 117 1.18 -15.71 -12.98
C ALA A 117 2.29 -15.40 -11.96
N ALA A 118 3.40 -14.79 -12.41
CA ALA A 118 4.50 -14.39 -11.53
C ALA A 118 4.07 -13.25 -10.60
N ARG A 119 3.30 -12.28 -11.11
CA ARG A 119 2.70 -11.19 -10.34
C ARG A 119 1.81 -11.72 -9.23
N ALA A 120 0.85 -12.58 -9.56
CA ALA A 120 -0.04 -13.18 -8.57
C ALA A 120 0.74 -14.01 -7.53
N PHE A 121 1.75 -14.77 -7.97
CA PHE A 121 2.59 -15.59 -7.09
C PHE A 121 3.35 -14.75 -6.06
N TRP A 122 4.09 -13.73 -6.52
CA TRP A 122 4.92 -12.89 -5.65
C TRP A 122 4.08 -11.97 -4.76
N LEU A 123 3.00 -11.39 -5.29
CA LEU A 123 2.10 -10.55 -4.53
C LEU A 123 1.45 -11.34 -3.38
N ARG A 124 1.02 -12.58 -3.64
CA ARG A 124 0.48 -13.48 -2.62
C ARG A 124 1.51 -13.81 -1.54
N ARG A 125 2.76 -14.10 -1.90
CA ARG A 125 3.83 -14.41 -0.92
C ARG A 125 4.15 -13.22 -0.04
N LEU A 126 4.30 -12.03 -0.63
CA LEU A 126 4.61 -10.83 0.14
C LEU A 126 3.45 -10.45 1.06
N THR A 127 2.22 -10.55 0.56
CA THR A 127 1.00 -10.38 1.35
C THR A 127 1.00 -11.33 2.55
N GLN A 128 1.23 -12.62 2.34
CA GLN A 128 1.28 -13.59 3.42
C GLN A 128 2.36 -13.25 4.47
N ARG A 129 3.55 -12.80 4.04
CA ARG A 129 4.63 -12.42 4.97
C ARG A 129 4.25 -11.22 5.82
N PHE A 130 3.66 -10.20 5.22
CA PHE A 130 3.16 -9.04 5.95
C PHE A 130 1.99 -9.41 6.86
N GLU A 131 1.04 -10.25 6.42
CA GLU A 131 -0.11 -10.60 7.26
C GLU A 131 0.28 -11.39 8.51
N VAL A 132 1.28 -12.27 8.41
CA VAL A 132 1.76 -13.08 9.55
C VAL A 132 2.60 -12.24 10.51
N SER A 133 3.54 -11.44 10.00
CA SER A 133 4.52 -10.76 10.84
C SER A 133 4.18 -9.30 11.16
N LYS A 134 3.25 -8.71 10.41
CA LYS A 134 2.96 -7.27 10.34
C LYS A 134 4.16 -6.41 9.97
N LYS A 135 5.15 -7.03 9.33
CA LYS A 135 6.43 -6.43 8.97
C LYS A 135 6.85 -6.80 7.56
N LEU A 136 7.49 -5.86 6.90
CA LEU A 136 8.27 -6.07 5.69
C LEU A 136 9.74 -5.96 6.07
N TYR A 137 10.51 -7.01 5.80
CA TYR A 137 11.93 -7.03 6.06
C TYR A 137 12.70 -6.62 4.82
N GLN A 138 13.91 -6.08 4.98
CA GLN A 138 14.80 -5.70 3.89
C GLN A 138 14.97 -6.84 2.88
N ARG A 139 15.14 -8.07 3.37
CA ARG A 139 15.34 -9.23 2.51
C ARG A 139 14.62 -10.49 3.01
N TYR A 140 14.38 -11.41 2.09
CA TYR A 140 13.85 -12.75 2.37
C TYR A 140 14.83 -13.81 1.86
N PRO A 141 15.37 -14.68 2.75
CA PRO A 141 16.27 -15.77 2.35
C PRO A 141 15.60 -16.82 1.45
N PRO A 142 16.39 -17.73 0.84
CA PRO A 142 15.88 -18.84 0.03
C PRO A 142 14.72 -19.61 0.69
N GLY A 143 13.73 -19.97 -0.13
CA GLY A 143 12.40 -20.43 0.26
C GLY A 143 11.44 -19.30 0.64
N PHE A 144 11.85 -18.03 0.44
CA PHE A 144 11.15 -16.84 0.89
C PHE A 144 10.78 -16.95 2.38
N ARG A 145 11.73 -17.37 3.23
CA ARG A 145 11.53 -17.78 4.65
C ARG A 145 11.26 -16.58 5.58
N LYS A 146 11.48 -16.71 6.89
CA LYS A 146 11.40 -15.57 7.83
C LYS A 146 12.31 -14.46 7.30
N GLY A 147 11.77 -13.23 7.22
CA GLY A 147 12.51 -12.08 6.75
C GLY A 147 13.73 -11.79 7.62
N ASP A 148 14.73 -11.15 7.01
CA ASP A 148 16.01 -10.82 7.61
C ASP A 148 16.39 -9.36 7.31
N GLY A 149 17.19 -8.76 8.19
CA GLY A 149 17.56 -7.35 8.13
C GLY A 149 16.53 -6.37 8.75
N PRO A 150 16.74 -5.06 8.57
CA PRO A 150 15.83 -4.01 9.03
C PRO A 150 14.40 -4.19 8.52
N ASN A 151 13.42 -3.71 9.29
CA ASN A 151 11.99 -3.81 8.95
C ASN A 151 11.20 -2.53 9.24
N ASP A 152 11.90 -1.42 9.36
CA ASP A 152 11.41 -0.08 9.68
C ASP A 152 11.50 0.87 8.48
N ASP A 153 11.87 0.36 7.30
CA ASP A 153 11.87 1.14 6.08
C ASP A 153 10.44 1.43 5.61
N ILE A 154 9.95 2.64 5.94
CA ILE A 154 8.62 3.17 5.61
C ILE A 154 8.35 3.08 4.10
N ARG A 155 9.38 3.22 3.26
CA ARG A 155 9.24 3.18 1.81
C ARG A 155 8.71 1.82 1.34
N LEU A 156 9.16 0.72 1.93
CA LEU A 156 8.69 -0.62 1.57
C LEU A 156 7.18 -0.75 1.83
N TYR A 157 6.70 -0.22 2.95
CA TYR A 157 5.28 -0.26 3.30
C TYR A 157 4.43 0.62 2.38
N ALA A 158 4.91 1.83 2.07
CA ALA A 158 4.20 2.78 1.20
C ALA A 158 4.18 2.32 -0.27
N LEU A 159 5.29 1.77 -0.78
CA LEU A 159 5.30 1.17 -2.11
C LEU A 159 4.39 -0.05 -2.17
N PHE A 160 4.38 -0.89 -1.13
CA PHE A 160 3.50 -2.05 -1.10
C PHE A 160 2.01 -1.66 -1.03
N SER A 161 1.65 -0.60 -0.28
CA SER A 161 0.27 -0.11 -0.24
C SER A 161 -0.19 0.38 -1.61
N LEU A 162 0.65 1.15 -2.32
CA LEU A 162 0.35 1.63 -3.66
C LEU A 162 0.26 0.48 -4.68
N THR A 163 1.16 -0.50 -4.61
CA THR A 163 1.10 -1.71 -5.45
C THR A 163 -0.19 -2.50 -5.23
N LEU A 164 -0.65 -2.65 -3.98
CA LEU A 164 -1.92 -3.32 -3.67
C LEU A 164 -3.14 -2.51 -4.14
N ALA A 165 -3.08 -1.18 -4.08
CA ALA A 165 -4.11 -0.30 -4.62
C ALA A 165 -4.27 -0.49 -6.14
N LEU A 166 -3.15 -0.52 -6.88
CA LEU A 166 -3.14 -0.84 -8.30
C LEU A 166 -3.63 -2.27 -8.58
N ALA A 167 -3.15 -3.26 -7.83
CA ALA A 167 -3.57 -4.65 -8.00
C ALA A 167 -5.08 -4.83 -7.74
N TRP A 168 -5.65 -4.14 -6.75
CA TRP A 168 -7.09 -4.12 -6.49
C TRP A 168 -7.86 -3.50 -7.66
N HIS A 169 -7.35 -2.43 -8.26
CA HIS A 169 -7.98 -1.78 -9.40
C HIS A 169 -7.99 -2.68 -10.64
N VAL A 170 -6.87 -3.36 -10.93
CA VAL A 170 -6.75 -4.29 -12.05
C VAL A 170 -7.59 -5.55 -11.84
N GLN A 171 -7.48 -6.16 -10.65
CA GLN A 171 -8.18 -7.39 -10.31
C GLN A 171 -8.64 -7.35 -8.83
N PRO A 172 -9.90 -6.97 -8.58
CA PRO A 172 -10.42 -6.86 -7.22
C PRO A 172 -10.38 -8.20 -6.48
N GLN A 173 -9.53 -8.30 -5.45
CA GLN A 173 -9.46 -9.43 -4.53
C GLN A 173 -9.50 -8.94 -3.10
N LEU A 174 -10.39 -9.48 -2.26
CA LEU A 174 -10.59 -9.02 -0.88
C LEU A 174 -9.30 -9.10 -0.05
N GLN A 175 -8.40 -10.04 -0.37
CA GLN A 175 -7.11 -10.13 0.31
C GLN A 175 -6.26 -8.87 0.08
N HIS A 176 -6.23 -8.33 -1.15
CA HIS A 176 -5.51 -7.08 -1.45
C HIS A 176 -6.05 -5.92 -0.63
N LEU A 177 -7.38 -5.74 -0.63
CA LEU A 177 -8.03 -4.69 0.15
C LEU A 177 -7.80 -4.85 1.65
N SER A 178 -7.92 -6.07 2.18
CA SER A 178 -7.69 -6.35 3.60
C SER A 178 -6.25 -6.10 4.05
N THR A 179 -5.29 -6.24 3.13
CA THR A 179 -3.88 -5.98 3.39
C THR A 179 -3.58 -4.50 3.26
N LEU A 180 -4.16 -3.84 2.25
CA LEU A 180 -4.12 -2.40 2.04
C LEU A 180 -4.63 -1.65 3.28
N LEU A 181 -5.76 -2.07 3.85
CA LEU A 181 -6.30 -1.52 5.11
C LEU A 181 -5.27 -1.51 6.24
N LYS A 182 -4.58 -2.63 6.44
CA LYS A 182 -3.57 -2.79 7.50
C LYS A 182 -2.32 -1.95 7.22
N LEU A 183 -1.93 -1.82 5.96
CA LEU A 183 -0.79 -0.97 5.56
C LEU A 183 -1.14 0.50 5.72
N ASN A 184 -2.31 0.94 5.29
CA ASN A 184 -2.74 2.33 5.46
C ASN A 184 -2.96 2.67 6.94
N ASP A 185 -3.46 1.74 7.78
CA ASP A 185 -3.44 1.91 9.23
C ASP A 185 -2.03 2.14 9.77
N LEU A 186 -1.05 1.38 9.24
CA LEU A 186 0.35 1.55 9.63
C LEU A 186 0.90 2.89 9.18
N LEU A 187 0.81 3.20 7.88
CA LEU A 187 1.40 4.41 7.28
C LEU A 187 0.78 5.68 7.87
N LEU A 188 -0.54 5.72 7.99
CA LEU A 188 -1.24 6.89 8.49
C LEU A 188 -1.12 7.06 10.00
N SER A 189 -0.64 6.05 10.73
CA SER A 189 -0.29 6.20 12.14
C SER A 189 1.02 6.95 12.39
N LEU A 190 1.84 7.13 11.35
CA LEU A 190 3.11 7.84 11.43
C LEU A 190 2.90 9.36 11.40
N PRO A 191 3.82 10.14 11.98
CA PRO A 191 3.90 11.58 11.73
C PRO A 191 3.99 11.89 10.23
N PRO A 192 3.23 12.87 9.70
CA PRO A 192 3.22 13.23 8.28
C PRO A 192 4.61 13.49 7.69
N GLU A 193 5.51 14.09 8.47
CA GLU A 193 6.87 14.42 8.04
C GLU A 193 7.70 13.14 7.85
N ARG A 194 7.57 12.16 8.75
CA ARG A 194 8.27 10.87 8.61
C ARG A 194 7.82 10.13 7.36
N LEU A 195 6.52 10.14 7.09
CA LEU A 195 5.97 9.47 5.92
C LEU A 195 6.40 10.17 4.63
N THR A 196 6.30 11.50 4.57
CA THR A 196 6.60 12.25 3.34
C THR A 196 8.08 12.41 3.04
N ASN A 197 8.95 12.28 4.05
CA ASN A 197 10.39 12.14 3.84
C ASN A 197 10.77 10.78 3.22
N ALA A 198 9.96 9.75 3.42
CA ALA A 198 10.23 8.39 2.93
C ALA A 198 9.53 8.08 1.60
N PHE A 199 8.38 8.71 1.32
CA PHE A 199 7.56 8.41 0.16
C PHE A 199 6.71 9.63 -0.27
N PRO A 200 6.49 9.85 -1.58
CA PRO A 200 5.65 10.95 -2.06
C PRO A 200 4.23 10.90 -1.49
N ALA A 201 3.76 12.05 -0.99
CA ALA A 201 2.42 12.18 -0.42
C ALA A 201 1.31 11.72 -1.39
N ASP A 202 1.45 12.02 -2.68
CA ASP A 202 0.45 11.67 -3.70
C ASP A 202 0.25 10.15 -3.83
N GLY A 203 1.32 9.37 -3.71
CA GLY A 203 1.22 7.91 -3.78
C GLY A 203 0.49 7.33 -2.57
N VAL A 204 0.73 7.88 -1.37
CA VAL A 204 -0.03 7.53 -0.16
C VAL A 204 -1.49 7.93 -0.30
N ARG A 205 -1.76 9.16 -0.74
CA ARG A 205 -3.13 9.66 -0.94
C ARG A 205 -3.88 8.80 -1.95
N LEU A 206 -3.22 8.35 -3.01
CA LEU A 206 -3.82 7.46 -4.01
C LEU A 206 -4.13 6.07 -3.44
N SER A 207 -3.24 5.49 -2.61
CA SER A 207 -3.51 4.21 -1.94
C SER A 207 -4.69 4.30 -0.98
N VAL A 208 -4.82 5.42 -0.25
CA VAL A 208 -5.95 5.68 0.65
C VAL A 208 -7.24 5.96 -0.11
N ALA A 209 -7.21 6.77 -1.17
CA ALA A 209 -8.40 7.07 -1.96
C ALA A 209 -8.96 5.80 -2.65
N THR A 210 -8.08 4.89 -3.09
CA THR A 210 -8.47 3.57 -3.61
C THR A 210 -9.17 2.73 -2.55
N GLU A 211 -8.62 2.70 -1.33
CA GLU A 211 -9.23 2.03 -0.18
C GLU A 211 -10.61 2.62 0.15
N LEU A 212 -10.74 3.94 0.26
CA LEU A 212 -12.00 4.61 0.59
C LEU A 212 -13.10 4.31 -0.44
N ASN A 213 -12.75 4.34 -1.72
CA ASN A 213 -13.66 3.99 -2.81
C ASN A 213 -14.09 2.53 -2.75
N ALA A 214 -13.14 1.61 -2.49
CA ALA A 214 -13.44 0.19 -2.36
C ALA A 214 -14.39 -0.08 -1.18
N ILE A 215 -14.15 0.53 -0.01
CA ILE A 215 -15.02 0.37 1.15
C ILE A 215 -16.39 1.00 0.92
N THR A 216 -16.45 2.18 0.30
CA THR A 216 -17.72 2.83 -0.06
C THR A 216 -18.54 1.94 -0.99
N ARG A 217 -17.90 1.34 -2.01
CA ARG A 217 -18.57 0.40 -2.93
C ARG A 217 -19.13 -0.80 -2.18
N LEU A 218 -18.31 -1.48 -1.38
CA LEU A 218 -18.73 -2.65 -0.59
C LEU A 218 -19.84 -2.30 0.40
N ALA A 219 -19.78 -1.14 1.06
CA ALA A 219 -20.83 -0.69 1.97
C ALA A 219 -22.15 -0.46 1.23
N ASN A 220 -22.11 0.18 0.06
CA ASN A 220 -23.28 0.41 -0.77
C ASN A 220 -23.90 -0.91 -1.28
N GLU A 221 -23.08 -1.89 -1.66
CA GLU A 221 -23.53 -3.25 -2.02
C GLU A 221 -24.28 -3.94 -0.87
N GLN A 222 -23.99 -3.57 0.38
CA GLN A 222 -24.67 -4.05 1.59
C GLN A 222 -25.81 -3.11 2.07
N GLY A 223 -26.18 -2.10 1.28
CA GLY A 223 -27.23 -1.13 1.63
C GLY A 223 -26.82 -0.09 2.68
N ILE A 224 -25.52 0.03 3.00
CA ILE A 224 -24.98 0.98 3.97
C ILE A 224 -24.41 2.18 3.21
N ARG A 225 -25.06 3.34 3.31
CA ARG A 225 -24.56 4.60 2.71
C ARG A 225 -23.54 5.28 3.62
N LEU A 226 -22.35 5.52 3.07
CA LEU A 226 -21.24 6.23 3.72
C LEU A 226 -21.01 7.55 2.97
N GLY A 227 -21.21 8.70 3.61
CA GLY A 227 -21.13 10.03 2.97
C GLY A 227 -22.25 10.96 3.45
N HIS A 228 -21.98 12.27 3.43
CA HIS A 228 -22.69 13.33 4.17
C HIS A 228 -24.22 13.33 4.04
N ASP A 229 -24.90 13.28 5.19
CA ASP A 229 -26.10 14.10 5.41
C ASP A 229 -25.67 15.58 5.49
#